data_AF-A0A454JEZ3-F1
#
_entry.id   AF-A0A454JEZ3-F1
#
_cell.length_a   1.000
_cell.length_b   1.000
_cell.length_c   1.000
_cell.angle_alpha   90.00
_cell.angle_beta   90.00
_cell.angle_gamma   90.00
#
_symmetry.space_group_name_H-M   'P 1'
#
loop_
_entity.id
_entity.type
_entity.pdbx_description
1 polymer ?
#
loop_
_entity_poly.entity_id
_entity_poly.type
_entity_poly.pdbx_seq_one_letter_code
_entity_poly.pdbx_strand_id
1 'polypeptide(L)'
;KDSGHLQHHAAAVKAWEAGSNTDKDGKTAKDQAGQQPLLILSAPAGIASLTEQSQTLSAGSNLNLIAQRDANHTTGRRWLHNVGQHISLFVAGVKDQIALKLIAAKGKIQVQAQSDAMEITADKDVTITSCKEKIVVNAKQEILLTAGGGYIRIAGGNIEVHCPGTVTVKGASHDLSGPDSMNVPLPNLPKDKYTPPNTHPFSE
;
A
#
# COMPACT_ATOMS: atom_id res chain seq x y z
N LYS A 1 -25.71 15.52 4.85
CA LYS A 1 -24.84 14.87 5.86
C LYS A 1 -23.42 15.11 5.34
N ASP A 2 -22.94 16.33 5.54
CA ASP A 2 -21.75 16.86 4.83
C ASP A 2 -20.61 17.14 5.83
N SER A 3 -20.66 16.44 6.97
CA SER A 3 -19.71 16.54 8.06
C SER A 3 -18.49 15.66 7.78
N GLY A 4 -17.43 16.24 7.21
CA GLY A 4 -16.14 15.57 7.05
C GLY A 4 -15.28 15.99 5.87
N HIS A 5 -15.75 16.90 5.01
CA HIS A 5 -14.99 17.38 3.86
C HIS A 5 -14.28 18.71 4.15
N LEU A 6 -13.13 18.97 3.50
CA LEU A 6 -12.39 20.23 3.60
C LEU A 6 -13.26 21.46 3.30
N GLN A 7 -14.26 21.32 2.41
CA GLN A 7 -15.20 22.38 2.05
C GLN A 7 -16.08 22.82 3.24
N HIS A 8 -16.39 21.92 4.18
CA HIS A 8 -17.12 22.24 5.39
C HIS A 8 -16.33 23.21 6.28
N HIS A 9 -15.02 23.02 6.44
CA HIS A 9 -14.18 23.92 7.24
C HIS A 9 -14.12 25.33 6.63
N ALA A 10 -13.99 25.45 5.32
CA ALA A 10 -13.99 26.75 4.64
C ALA A 10 -15.34 27.48 4.80
N ALA A 11 -16.46 26.76 4.72
CA ALA A 11 -17.79 27.32 4.98
C ALA A 11 -17.95 27.75 6.45
N ALA A 12 -17.49 26.93 7.39
CA ALA A 12 -17.54 27.22 8.82
C ALA A 12 -16.70 28.44 9.20
N VAL A 13 -15.54 28.67 8.56
CA VAL A 13 -14.75 29.90 8.74
C VAL A 13 -15.50 31.13 8.24
N LYS A 14 -16.09 31.05 7.05
CA LYS A 14 -16.85 32.18 6.48
C LYS A 14 -18.04 32.57 7.34
N ALA A 15 -18.67 31.60 7.99
CA ALA A 15 -19.80 31.78 8.90
C ALA A 15 -19.39 31.88 10.38
N TRP A 16 -18.09 31.96 10.70
CA TRP A 16 -17.61 31.90 12.08
C TRP A 16 -18.18 33.04 12.93
N GLU A 17 -18.24 34.23 12.35
CA GLU A 17 -18.74 35.43 13.00
C GLU A 17 -20.27 35.47 13.11
N ALA A 18 -20.99 34.61 12.39
CA ALA A 18 -22.44 34.68 12.39
C ALA A 18 -23.01 34.36 13.79
N GLY A 19 -23.72 35.33 14.38
CA GLY A 19 -24.25 35.23 15.73
C GLY A 19 -23.21 35.35 16.86
N SER A 20 -21.98 35.79 16.57
CA SER A 20 -20.99 36.18 17.59
C SER A 20 -21.20 37.64 18.03
N ASN A 21 -20.52 38.08 19.09
CA ASN A 21 -20.53 39.49 19.51
C ASN A 21 -19.79 40.44 18.53
N THR A 22 -19.19 39.89 17.47
CA THR A 22 -18.53 40.61 16.37
C THR A 22 -19.38 40.70 15.10
N ASP A 23 -20.57 40.09 15.08
CA ASP A 23 -21.62 40.32 14.06
C ASP A 23 -22.35 41.66 14.31
N LYS A 24 -21.77 42.75 13.80
CA LYS A 24 -22.29 44.12 14.02
C LYS A 24 -23.74 44.34 13.56
N ASP A 25 -24.22 43.55 12.60
CA ASP A 25 -25.52 43.74 11.98
C ASP A 25 -26.55 42.67 12.38
N GLY A 26 -26.14 41.57 13.04
CA GLY A 26 -27.02 40.44 13.37
C GLY A 26 -27.69 39.80 12.16
N LYS A 27 -27.15 40.05 10.96
CA LYS A 27 -27.75 39.73 9.66
C LYS A 27 -26.98 38.66 8.89
N THR A 28 -25.83 38.21 9.40
CA THR A 28 -24.88 37.43 8.58
C THR A 28 -25.20 35.94 8.42
N ALA A 29 -26.12 35.34 9.19
CA ALA A 29 -26.69 34.05 8.80
C ALA A 29 -28.01 33.73 9.54
N LYS A 30 -29.15 33.79 8.83
CA LYS A 30 -30.38 33.13 9.30
C LYS A 30 -30.43 31.65 8.92
N ASP A 31 -29.72 31.26 7.86
CA ASP A 31 -29.82 29.93 7.23
C ASP A 31 -28.47 29.18 7.13
N GLN A 32 -27.41 29.68 7.77
CA GLN A 32 -26.10 29.04 7.80
C GLN A 32 -25.71 28.69 9.24
N ALA A 33 -25.18 27.48 9.44
CA ALA A 33 -24.65 27.04 10.73
C ALA A 33 -23.34 27.79 11.05
N GLY A 34 -23.46 29.03 11.51
CA GLY A 34 -22.40 29.68 12.29
C GLY A 34 -22.18 28.96 13.61
N GLN A 35 -21.13 29.34 14.37
CA GLN A 35 -20.86 28.83 15.72
C GLN A 35 -20.44 27.35 15.85
N GLN A 36 -19.96 26.72 14.77
CA GLN A 36 -19.37 25.38 14.88
C GLN A 36 -18.14 25.41 15.82
N PRO A 37 -18.02 24.49 16.80
CA PRO A 37 -16.87 24.44 17.71
C PRO A 37 -15.68 23.76 17.00
N LEU A 38 -14.89 24.54 16.27
CA LEU A 38 -13.72 24.05 15.52
C LEU A 38 -12.45 24.81 15.88
N LEU A 39 -11.29 24.23 15.54
CA LEU A 39 -9.98 24.87 15.65
C LEU A 39 -9.36 24.92 14.24
N ILE A 40 -8.91 26.10 13.81
CA ILE A 40 -8.16 26.26 12.57
C ILE A 40 -6.84 26.97 12.85
N LEU A 41 -5.76 26.38 12.34
CA LEU A 41 -4.42 26.93 12.40
C LEU A 41 -4.02 27.32 10.97
N SER A 42 -3.73 28.61 10.75
CA SER A 42 -3.23 29.12 9.48
C SER A 42 -2.06 30.06 9.73
N ALA A 43 -0.94 29.80 9.08
CA ALA A 43 0.26 30.62 9.16
C ALA A 43 0.96 30.58 7.80
N PRO A 44 0.90 31.65 6.98
CA PRO A 44 1.52 31.69 5.65
C PRO A 44 3.02 31.41 5.64
N ALA A 45 3.71 31.70 6.75
CA ALA A 45 5.13 31.40 6.94
C ALA A 45 5.40 29.98 7.49
N GLY A 46 4.37 29.24 7.94
CA GLY A 46 4.47 27.85 8.38
C GLY A 46 3.95 27.59 9.81
N ILE A 47 3.75 26.30 10.12
CA ILE A 47 3.35 25.79 11.44
C ILE A 47 4.34 24.70 11.85
N ALA A 48 4.81 24.73 13.09
CA ALA A 48 5.59 23.66 13.71
C ALA A 48 4.84 23.13 14.94
N SER A 49 4.63 21.80 15.01
CA SER A 49 4.04 21.13 16.18
C SER A 49 5.02 20.05 16.65
N LEU A 50 5.62 20.28 17.82
CA LEU A 50 6.77 19.52 18.32
C LEU A 50 6.55 19.15 19.80
N THR A 51 7.12 18.03 20.23
CA THR A 51 7.12 17.57 21.63
C THR A 51 8.29 16.62 21.86
N GLU A 52 8.87 16.62 23.05
CA GLU A 52 9.92 15.66 23.45
C GLU A 52 9.35 14.28 23.80
N GLN A 53 8.05 14.23 24.11
CA GLN A 53 7.37 13.00 24.51
C GLN A 53 6.64 12.39 23.31
N SER A 54 5.30 12.42 23.29
CA SER A 54 4.49 11.80 22.25
C SER A 54 3.49 12.78 21.64
N GLN A 55 3.26 12.63 20.35
CA GLN A 55 2.23 13.37 19.60
C GLN A 55 1.22 12.35 19.06
N THR A 56 -0.05 12.53 19.40
CA THR A 56 -1.14 11.67 18.92
C THR A 56 -2.12 12.50 18.10
N LEU A 57 -2.39 12.06 16.87
CA LEU A 57 -3.43 12.61 16.00
C LEU A 57 -4.49 11.55 15.82
N SER A 58 -5.74 11.88 16.14
CA SER A 58 -6.87 10.95 16.04
C SER A 58 -8.08 11.68 15.47
N ALA A 59 -8.84 11.01 14.62
CA ALA A 59 -10.09 11.48 14.05
C ALA A 59 -11.11 10.35 14.07
N GLY A 60 -12.36 10.64 14.42
CA GLY A 60 -13.45 9.65 14.39
C GLY A 60 -13.88 9.26 12.97
N SER A 61 -13.50 10.05 11.96
CA SER A 61 -13.76 9.78 10.55
C SER A 61 -12.46 9.74 9.74
N ASN A 62 -12.01 10.88 9.23
CA ASN A 62 -10.89 10.97 8.30
C ASN A 62 -9.74 11.80 8.87
N LEU A 63 -8.50 11.31 8.70
CA LEU A 63 -7.28 12.10 8.86
C LEU A 63 -6.71 12.41 7.47
N ASN A 64 -6.74 13.68 7.06
CA ASN A 64 -6.26 14.11 5.75
C ASN A 64 -4.91 14.82 5.90
N LEU A 65 -3.84 14.27 5.30
CA LEU A 65 -2.50 14.87 5.25
C LEU A 65 -2.18 15.19 3.79
N ILE A 66 -2.19 16.47 3.43
CA ILE A 66 -2.07 16.92 2.03
C ILE A 66 -0.89 17.89 1.93
N ALA A 67 0.02 17.61 1.01
CA ALA A 67 1.13 18.49 0.67
C ALA A 67 1.17 18.67 -0.86
N GLN A 68 1.39 19.91 -1.34
CA GLN A 68 1.50 20.17 -2.78
C GLN A 68 2.83 19.73 -3.37
N ARG A 69 3.89 19.67 -2.55
CA ARG A 69 5.24 19.29 -2.99
C ARG A 69 5.62 17.92 -2.45
N ASP A 70 5.93 17.85 -1.16
CA ASP A 70 6.45 16.64 -0.53
C ASP A 70 5.74 16.36 0.81
N ALA A 71 5.41 15.09 1.06
CA ALA A 71 5.04 14.60 2.37
C ALA A 71 6.15 13.67 2.87
N ASN A 72 6.83 14.05 3.95
CA ASN A 72 7.97 13.31 4.49
C ASN A 72 7.60 12.69 5.83
N HIS A 73 7.81 11.37 5.96
CA HIS A 73 7.61 10.63 7.20
C HIS A 73 8.91 9.94 7.59
N THR A 74 9.51 10.38 8.69
CA THR A 74 10.78 9.83 9.18
C THR A 74 10.59 9.29 10.58
N THR A 75 11.01 8.04 10.81
CA THR A 75 10.94 7.39 12.12
C THR A 75 12.31 6.84 12.51
N GLY A 76 12.76 7.09 13.75
CA GLY A 76 14.06 6.59 14.22
C GLY A 76 14.12 5.07 14.48
N ARG A 77 12.98 4.42 14.73
CA ARG A 77 12.94 2.99 15.10
C ARG A 77 12.01 2.14 14.23
N ARG A 78 10.73 2.51 14.10
CA ARG A 78 9.71 1.73 13.37
C ARG A 78 8.70 2.67 12.73
N TRP A 79 8.28 2.33 11.52
CA TRP A 79 7.08 2.87 10.88
C TRP A 79 6.06 1.74 10.77
N LEU A 80 4.90 1.91 11.41
CA LEU A 80 3.83 0.92 11.44
C LEU A 80 2.58 1.56 10.84
N HIS A 81 1.99 0.91 9.84
CA HIS A 81 0.79 1.37 9.18
C HIS A 81 -0.19 0.20 9.06
N ASN A 82 -1.19 0.18 9.94
CA ASN A 82 -2.21 -0.87 10.00
C ASN A 82 -3.52 -0.30 9.46
N VAL A 83 -4.17 -1.02 8.53
CA VAL A 83 -5.38 -0.54 7.86
C VAL A 83 -6.43 -1.65 7.87
N GLY A 84 -7.69 -1.29 8.14
CA GLY A 84 -8.78 -2.26 8.29
C GLY A 84 -9.39 -2.77 6.98
N GLN A 85 -9.24 -2.04 5.87
CA GLN A 85 -9.85 -2.40 4.59
C GLN A 85 -8.83 -2.56 3.46
N HIS A 86 -8.18 -1.47 3.01
CA HIS A 86 -7.20 -1.52 1.92
C HIS A 86 -6.18 -0.39 2.01
N ILE A 87 -4.99 -0.60 1.44
CA ILE A 87 -3.97 0.43 1.20
C ILE A 87 -3.91 0.66 -0.32
N SER A 88 -3.89 1.93 -0.75
CA SER A 88 -3.65 2.30 -2.14
C SER A 88 -2.44 3.24 -2.21
N LEU A 89 -1.43 2.85 -2.99
CA LEU A 89 -0.23 3.65 -3.27
C LEU A 89 -0.17 3.88 -4.77
N PHE A 90 -0.38 5.13 -5.17
CA PHE A 90 -0.40 5.51 -6.57
C PHE A 90 0.59 6.65 -6.83
N VAL A 91 1.38 6.51 -7.89
CA VAL A 91 2.32 7.53 -8.33
C VAL A 91 2.00 7.89 -9.78
N ALA A 92 1.52 9.11 -10.01
CA ALA A 92 1.26 9.60 -11.36
C ALA A 92 2.54 9.66 -12.23
N GLY A 93 3.68 9.87 -11.56
CA GLY A 93 5.01 9.81 -12.17
C GLY A 93 5.32 10.99 -13.09
N VAL A 94 6.60 11.09 -13.44
CA VAL A 94 7.11 11.91 -14.54
C VAL A 94 7.94 10.97 -15.38
N LYS A 95 7.87 11.09 -16.71
CA LYS A 95 8.62 10.23 -17.63
C LYS A 95 10.11 10.20 -17.22
N ASP A 96 10.71 9.01 -17.28
CA ASP A 96 12.13 8.77 -17.02
C ASP A 96 12.62 9.02 -15.58
N GLN A 97 11.71 9.04 -14.59
CA GLN A 97 12.05 9.07 -13.17
C GLN A 97 11.59 7.82 -12.42
N ILE A 98 12.31 7.48 -11.33
CA ILE A 98 11.92 6.40 -10.43
C ILE A 98 10.64 6.84 -9.71
N ALA A 99 9.51 6.24 -10.08
CA ALA A 99 8.21 6.56 -9.48
C ALA A 99 8.04 5.95 -8.08
N LEU A 100 8.50 4.72 -7.85
CA LEU A 100 8.37 4.03 -6.57
C LEU A 100 9.65 3.27 -6.23
N LYS A 101 10.09 3.37 -4.97
CA LYS A 101 11.28 2.70 -4.46
C LYS A 101 11.02 2.12 -3.07
N LEU A 102 11.13 0.80 -2.93
CA LEU A 102 11.01 0.08 -1.66
C LEU A 102 12.33 -0.64 -1.38
N ILE A 103 13.09 -0.16 -0.39
CA ILE A 103 14.43 -0.69 -0.08
C ILE A 103 14.58 -0.96 1.41
N ALA A 104 15.05 -2.16 1.73
CA ALA A 104 15.63 -2.48 3.02
C ALA A 104 17.16 -2.60 2.86
N ALA A 105 17.92 -1.76 3.57
CA ALA A 105 19.39 -1.82 3.52
C ALA A 105 19.95 -3.10 4.17
N LYS A 106 19.23 -3.62 5.18
CA LYS A 106 19.53 -4.87 5.88
C LYS A 106 18.22 -5.54 6.30
N GLY A 107 18.27 -6.84 6.51
CA GLY A 107 17.12 -7.63 6.94
C GLY A 107 16.27 -8.15 5.79
N LYS A 108 15.30 -9.01 6.14
CA LYS A 108 14.44 -9.71 5.19
C LYS A 108 13.23 -8.84 4.83
N ILE A 109 12.96 -8.70 3.54
CA ILE A 109 11.68 -8.18 3.03
C ILE A 109 10.71 -9.35 2.90
N GLN A 110 9.46 -9.16 3.34
CA GLN A 110 8.38 -10.12 3.18
C GLN A 110 7.15 -9.42 2.60
N VAL A 111 6.61 -9.99 1.52
CA VAL A 111 5.37 -9.54 0.89
C VAL A 111 4.48 -10.77 0.75
N GLN A 112 3.23 -10.70 1.22
CA GLN A 112 2.31 -11.84 1.25
C GLN A 112 0.88 -11.37 1.02
N ALA A 113 0.15 -12.10 0.17
CA ALA A 113 -1.30 -12.10 0.14
C ALA A 113 -1.76 -13.39 0.86
N GLN A 114 -2.25 -13.26 2.09
CA GLN A 114 -2.44 -14.42 2.98
C GLN A 114 -3.67 -15.25 2.64
N SER A 115 -4.67 -14.65 1.99
CA SER A 115 -5.95 -15.28 1.67
C SER A 115 -6.40 -15.05 0.23
N ASP A 116 -5.58 -14.40 -0.59
CA ASP A 116 -5.94 -13.96 -1.95
C ASP A 116 -4.72 -13.97 -2.88
N ALA A 117 -4.93 -13.61 -4.13
CA ALA A 117 -3.90 -13.56 -5.17
C ALA A 117 -2.89 -12.41 -4.97
N MET A 118 -1.72 -12.59 -5.57
CA MET A 118 -0.70 -11.56 -5.73
C MET A 118 -0.41 -11.39 -7.21
N GLU A 119 -0.43 -10.15 -7.69
CA GLU A 119 -0.12 -9.80 -9.08
C GLU A 119 1.07 -8.84 -9.14
N ILE A 120 1.99 -9.08 -10.09
CA ILE A 120 3.12 -8.20 -10.39
C ILE A 120 3.20 -8.09 -11.92
N THR A 121 2.84 -6.93 -12.44
CA THR A 121 2.73 -6.67 -13.88
C THR A 121 3.51 -5.40 -14.24
N ALA A 122 4.25 -5.43 -15.35
CA ALA A 122 4.96 -4.27 -15.91
C ALA A 122 4.78 -4.21 -17.43
N ASP A 123 4.73 -3.00 -18.00
CA ASP A 123 4.68 -2.76 -19.45
C ASP A 123 6.02 -3.10 -20.14
N LYS A 124 7.11 -2.99 -19.39
CA LYS A 124 8.46 -3.38 -19.81
C LYS A 124 8.92 -4.60 -19.00
N ASP A 125 10.23 -4.72 -18.81
CA ASP A 125 10.83 -5.88 -18.17
C ASP A 125 10.46 -5.99 -16.67
N VAL A 126 10.25 -7.22 -16.23
CA VAL A 126 10.25 -7.62 -14.81
C VAL A 126 11.53 -8.39 -14.54
N THR A 127 12.38 -7.89 -13.65
CA THR A 127 13.65 -8.53 -13.28
C THR A 127 13.61 -9.06 -11.85
N ILE A 128 13.83 -10.36 -11.69
CA ILE A 128 13.99 -11.03 -10.39
C ILE A 128 15.42 -11.56 -10.30
N THR A 129 16.19 -11.14 -9.30
CA THR A 129 17.61 -11.48 -9.18
C THR A 129 18.00 -11.78 -7.75
N SER A 130 18.71 -12.89 -7.54
CA SER A 130 19.46 -13.20 -6.32
C SER A 130 20.95 -13.17 -6.64
N CYS A 131 21.69 -12.22 -6.08
CA CYS A 131 23.10 -12.00 -6.46
C CYS A 131 24.08 -13.01 -5.84
N LYS A 132 23.66 -13.75 -4.82
CA LYS A 132 24.56 -14.60 -4.02
C LYS A 132 24.06 -16.01 -3.79
N GLU A 133 22.74 -16.20 -3.75
CA GLU A 133 22.15 -17.48 -3.37
C GLU A 133 21.22 -17.97 -4.47
N LYS A 134 19.94 -18.23 -4.16
CA LYS A 134 18.99 -18.86 -5.08
C LYS A 134 17.71 -18.05 -5.23
N ILE A 135 16.98 -18.36 -6.30
CA ILE A 135 15.57 -18.02 -6.49
C ILE A 135 14.79 -19.33 -6.32
N VAL A 136 13.71 -19.28 -5.54
CA VAL A 136 12.83 -20.44 -5.32
C VAL A 136 11.42 -20.04 -5.74
N VAL A 137 10.87 -20.78 -6.69
CA VAL A 137 9.48 -20.63 -7.16
C VAL A 137 8.80 -21.96 -6.92
N ASN A 138 7.81 -21.98 -6.03
CA ASN A 138 7.04 -23.17 -5.69
C ASN A 138 5.55 -22.86 -5.80
N ALA A 139 4.78 -23.79 -6.33
CA ALA A 139 3.34 -23.72 -6.35
C ALA A 139 2.74 -25.07 -5.94
N LYS A 140 1.55 -25.04 -5.33
CA LYS A 140 0.82 -26.27 -4.96
C LYS A 140 0.26 -27.00 -6.18
N GLN A 141 -0.19 -26.24 -7.18
CA GLN A 141 -0.94 -26.77 -8.32
C GLN A 141 -0.13 -26.71 -9.61
N GLU A 142 0.38 -25.53 -9.96
CA GLU A 142 1.00 -25.30 -11.26
C GLU A 142 2.02 -24.15 -11.24
N ILE A 143 3.13 -24.33 -11.95
CA ILE A 143 4.01 -23.25 -12.40
C ILE A 143 3.96 -23.22 -13.92
N LEU A 144 3.64 -22.07 -14.52
CA LEU A 144 3.57 -21.86 -15.95
C LEU A 144 4.45 -20.68 -16.36
N LEU A 145 5.40 -20.92 -17.26
CA LEU A 145 6.29 -19.91 -17.84
C LEU A 145 6.00 -19.84 -19.33
N THR A 146 5.65 -18.68 -19.87
CA THR A 146 5.26 -18.51 -21.29
C THR A 146 6.04 -17.37 -21.94
N ALA A 147 6.37 -17.52 -23.22
CA ALA A 147 6.97 -16.47 -24.04
C ALA A 147 6.79 -16.76 -25.54
N GLY A 148 6.26 -15.80 -26.31
CA GLY A 148 6.20 -15.89 -27.78
C GLY A 148 5.51 -17.14 -28.34
N GLY A 149 4.55 -17.71 -27.59
CA GLY A 149 3.85 -18.96 -27.94
C GLY A 149 4.51 -20.26 -27.45
N GLY A 150 5.74 -20.21 -26.94
CA GLY A 150 6.37 -21.33 -26.22
C GLY A 150 6.06 -21.31 -24.72
N TYR A 151 6.12 -22.46 -24.06
CA TYR A 151 5.92 -22.56 -22.62
C TYR A 151 6.67 -23.73 -21.95
N ILE A 152 6.91 -23.54 -20.65
CA ILE A 152 7.30 -24.60 -19.71
C ILE A 152 6.22 -24.66 -18.62
N ARG A 153 5.67 -25.86 -18.38
CA ARG A 153 4.63 -26.07 -17.36
C ARG A 153 5.04 -27.20 -16.42
N ILE A 154 4.89 -26.96 -15.12
CA ILE A 154 5.12 -27.96 -14.06
C ILE A 154 3.80 -28.14 -13.32
N ALA A 155 3.14 -29.28 -13.50
CA ALA A 155 1.83 -29.57 -12.90
C ALA A 155 1.60 -31.08 -12.75
N GLY A 156 0.95 -31.50 -11.65
CA GLY A 156 0.57 -32.91 -11.45
C GLY A 156 1.73 -33.91 -11.46
N GLY A 157 2.95 -33.47 -11.13
CA GLY A 157 4.16 -34.29 -11.20
C GLY A 157 4.82 -34.35 -12.58
N ASN A 158 4.26 -33.69 -13.59
CA ASN A 158 4.79 -33.65 -14.95
C ASN A 158 5.53 -32.33 -15.24
N ILE A 159 6.46 -32.39 -16.19
CA ILE A 159 7.11 -31.23 -16.80
C ILE A 159 6.81 -31.26 -18.30
N GLU A 160 6.14 -30.23 -18.82
CA GLU A 160 5.83 -30.04 -20.23
C GLU A 160 6.71 -28.92 -20.81
N VAL A 161 7.36 -29.16 -21.95
CA VAL A 161 8.18 -28.18 -22.66
C VAL A 161 7.73 -28.12 -24.11
N HIS A 162 6.92 -27.12 -24.46
CA HIS A 162 6.34 -26.99 -25.80
C HIS A 162 6.76 -25.67 -26.46
N CYS A 163 7.04 -25.69 -27.76
CA CYS A 163 7.23 -24.48 -28.55
C CYS A 163 6.81 -24.68 -30.02
N PRO A 164 6.38 -23.61 -30.71
CA PRO A 164 6.03 -23.69 -32.14
C PRO A 164 7.24 -23.86 -33.06
N GLY A 165 8.42 -23.44 -32.60
CA GLY A 165 9.69 -23.58 -33.30
C GLY A 165 10.49 -24.80 -32.84
N THR A 166 11.80 -24.61 -32.69
CA THR A 166 12.73 -25.68 -32.29
C THR A 166 13.07 -25.58 -30.80
N VAL A 167 12.98 -26.70 -30.07
CA VAL A 167 13.60 -26.84 -28.75
C VAL A 167 15.07 -27.21 -28.94
N THR A 168 15.99 -26.32 -28.56
CA THR A 168 17.44 -26.60 -28.61
C THR A 168 17.96 -26.96 -27.24
N VAL A 169 18.47 -28.18 -27.07
CA VAL A 169 19.10 -28.67 -25.83
C VAL A 169 20.58 -28.92 -26.11
N LYS A 170 21.47 -28.26 -25.36
CA LYS A 170 22.94 -28.39 -25.51
C LYS A 170 23.56 -28.86 -24.20
N GLY A 171 24.34 -29.94 -24.25
CA GLY A 171 25.06 -30.50 -23.11
C GLY A 171 26.06 -31.55 -23.56
N ALA A 172 27.06 -31.86 -22.73
CA ALA A 172 28.03 -32.92 -23.01
C ALA A 172 27.46 -34.34 -22.79
N SER A 173 26.39 -34.46 -22.00
CA SER A 173 25.69 -35.71 -21.69
C SER A 173 24.22 -35.42 -21.33
N HIS A 174 23.35 -36.40 -21.57
CA HIS A 174 21.93 -36.38 -21.22
C HIS A 174 21.59 -37.72 -20.55
N ASP A 175 21.37 -37.73 -19.24
CA ASP A 175 20.92 -38.92 -18.50
C ASP A 175 19.39 -38.88 -18.31
N LEU A 176 18.73 -39.98 -18.66
CA LEU A 176 17.28 -40.17 -18.59
C LEU A 176 17.00 -41.50 -17.88
N SER A 177 17.44 -41.60 -16.63
CA SER A 177 17.49 -42.83 -15.81
C SER A 177 16.16 -43.25 -15.15
N GLY A 178 15.07 -42.51 -15.41
CA GLY A 178 13.73 -42.79 -14.89
C GLY A 178 13.16 -41.62 -14.08
N PRO A 179 11.94 -41.76 -13.52
CA PRO A 179 11.31 -40.71 -12.73
C PRO A 179 11.94 -40.60 -11.32
N ASP A 180 12.00 -39.37 -10.80
CA ASP A 180 12.37 -39.06 -9.41
C ASP A 180 11.45 -37.95 -8.87
N SER A 181 11.44 -37.70 -7.56
CA SER A 181 10.55 -36.72 -6.94
C SER A 181 11.21 -35.96 -5.79
N MET A 182 10.83 -34.68 -5.64
CA MET A 182 11.23 -33.84 -4.51
C MET A 182 10.00 -33.11 -3.96
N ASN A 183 9.80 -33.16 -2.65
CA ASN A 183 8.70 -32.46 -1.98
C ASN A 183 9.25 -31.25 -1.19
N VAL A 184 8.77 -30.05 -1.51
CA VAL A 184 9.16 -28.82 -0.81
C VAL A 184 7.95 -28.33 0.00
N PRO A 185 8.05 -28.22 1.34
CA PRO A 185 6.94 -27.74 2.16
C PRO A 185 6.62 -26.27 1.83
N LEU A 186 5.34 -26.00 1.55
CA LEU A 186 4.85 -24.64 1.33
C LEU A 186 4.69 -23.90 2.68
N PRO A 187 4.83 -22.56 2.70
CA PRO A 187 4.55 -21.77 3.89
C PRO A 187 3.11 -21.95 4.38
N ASN A 188 2.91 -22.13 5.69
CA ASN A 188 1.59 -22.12 6.30
C ASN A 188 1.11 -20.68 6.46
N LEU A 189 0.05 -20.30 5.73
CA LEU A 189 -0.59 -18.99 5.85
C LEU A 189 -1.69 -19.01 6.92
N PRO A 190 -1.88 -17.93 7.69
CA PRO A 190 -2.99 -17.81 8.64
C PRO A 190 -4.34 -17.91 7.92
N LYS A 191 -5.34 -18.53 8.57
CA LYS A 191 -6.70 -18.67 8.03
C LYS A 191 -7.72 -17.69 8.62
N ASP A 192 -7.32 -16.95 9.66
CA ASP A 192 -8.22 -16.09 10.41
C ASP A 192 -8.30 -14.69 9.80
N LYS A 193 -9.50 -14.10 9.81
CA LYS A 193 -9.70 -12.71 9.40
C LYS A 193 -9.03 -11.79 10.42
N TYR A 194 -8.16 -10.89 9.97
CA TYR A 194 -7.65 -9.81 10.83
C TYR A 194 -8.83 -8.98 11.33
N THR A 195 -9.09 -9.02 12.63
CA THR A 195 -9.97 -8.08 13.31
C THR A 195 -9.10 -6.92 13.80
N PRO A 196 -9.26 -5.69 13.28
CA PRO A 196 -8.60 -4.54 13.87
C PRO A 196 -9.04 -4.44 15.34
N PRO A 197 -8.14 -4.06 16.27
CA PRO A 197 -8.51 -3.86 17.66
C PRO A 197 -9.61 -2.79 17.72
N ASN A 198 -10.84 -3.24 17.98
CA ASN A 198 -12.01 -2.39 18.05
C ASN A 198 -12.16 -1.88 19.48
N THR A 199 -11.52 -0.74 19.77
CA THR A 199 -12.01 0.23 20.75
C THR A 199 -11.53 1.61 20.31
N HIS A 200 -12.42 2.38 19.71
CA HIS A 200 -12.24 3.83 19.68
C HIS A 200 -12.18 4.28 21.15
N PRO A 201 -11.23 5.15 21.57
CA PRO A 201 -11.26 5.73 22.91
C PRO A 201 -12.46 6.68 23.13
N PHE A 202 -13.34 6.82 22.14
CA PHE A 202 -14.55 7.66 22.14
C PHE A 202 -15.85 6.86 21.92
N SER A 203 -15.83 5.52 21.99
CA SER A 203 -17.09 4.79 22.15
C SER A 203 -17.50 4.87 23.61
N GLU A 204 -18.57 5.63 23.89
CA GLU A 204 -19.29 5.61 25.17
C GLU A 204 -19.70 4.18 25.57
#